data_AF-A0A524E4Y0-F1
#
_entry.id   AF-A0A524E4Y0-F1
#
_cell.length_a   1.000
_cell.length_b   1.000
_cell.length_c   1.000
_cell.angle_alpha   90.00
_cell.angle_beta   90.00
_cell.angle_gamma   90.00
#
_symmetry.space_group_name_H-M   'P 1'
#
loop_
_entity.id
_entity.type
_entity.pdbx_description
1 polymer ?
#
loop_
_entity_poly.entity_id
_entity_poly.type
_entity_poly.pdbx_seq_one_letter_code
_entity_poly.pdbx_strand_id
1 'polypeptide(L)'
;MSEDEVRDDKENKDEDEMTEEVLTEPSASRLSRFLDDPWPTATFFLMILGFVIVLFTPYNVWSQWHWMLVGLYFMWVLVTIGFVFSMQTWRKSGGSKIRFAAIAVLIVILAVGVLGSVDLGLWILLAAPIFPGLETPLLYGTNAIVVFCLYSLWLLQRATNPDRT
;
A
#
# COMPACT_ATOMS: atom_id res chain seq x y z
N MET A 1 59.67 53.08 -5.35
CA MET A 1 59.59 51.63 -5.09
C MET A 1 58.41 51.46 -4.14
N SER A 2 57.29 50.97 -4.71
CA SER A 2 55.87 50.91 -4.26
C SER A 2 55.23 52.26 -3.85
N GLU A 3 54.42 52.99 -4.65
CA GLU A 3 53.17 52.63 -5.40
C GLU A 3 52.14 51.95 -4.45
N ASP A 4 50.86 52.33 -4.30
CA ASP A 4 49.99 53.30 -4.96
C ASP A 4 48.69 53.47 -4.10
N GLU A 5 48.09 54.67 -4.19
CA GLU A 5 46.65 55.02 -4.31
C GLU A 5 45.60 54.41 -3.33
N VAL A 6 44.94 55.18 -2.44
CA VAL A 6 43.87 56.20 -2.61
C VAL A 6 42.49 55.61 -3.01
N ARG A 7 41.46 55.96 -2.20
CA ARG A 7 39.99 56.03 -2.51
C ARG A 7 39.22 54.71 -2.65
N ASP A 8 37.89 54.63 -2.49
CA ASP A 8 36.77 55.41 -1.92
C ASP A 8 35.56 54.47 -2.09
N ASP A 9 34.56 54.58 -1.22
CA ASP A 9 33.12 54.35 -1.47
C ASP A 9 32.63 53.26 -2.46
N LYS A 10 31.84 52.32 -1.92
CA LYS A 10 30.46 51.93 -2.32
C LYS A 10 30.15 50.57 -1.69
N GLU A 11 29.29 50.46 -0.69
CA GLU A 11 27.81 50.49 -0.80
C GLU A 11 27.30 49.36 -1.72
N ASN A 12 26.22 48.70 -1.27
CA ASN A 12 25.45 47.63 -1.93
C ASN A 12 26.06 46.21 -1.83
N LYS A 13 25.41 45.21 -1.24
CA LYS A 13 23.99 44.85 -1.32
C LYS A 13 23.62 43.97 -0.15
N ASP A 14 22.44 44.23 0.41
CA ASP A 14 21.43 43.21 0.67
C ASP A 14 22.02 41.88 1.15
N GLU A 15 22.27 41.79 2.45
CA GLU A 15 21.95 40.55 3.15
C GLU A 15 20.44 40.40 3.01
N ASP A 16 20.03 39.89 1.84
CA ASP A 16 18.78 39.19 1.65
C ASP A 16 18.70 38.25 2.85
N GLU A 17 17.85 38.64 3.80
CA GLU A 17 16.97 37.72 4.48
C GLU A 17 16.53 36.72 3.43
N MET A 18 17.33 35.66 3.22
CA MET A 18 16.80 34.38 2.83
C MET A 18 15.86 34.08 3.97
N THR A 19 14.61 34.54 3.79
CA THR A 19 13.42 33.78 4.07
C THR A 19 13.86 32.34 3.98
N GLU A 20 14.20 31.80 5.14
CA GLU A 20 14.02 30.41 5.44
C GLU A 20 12.55 30.24 5.10
N GLU A 21 12.28 29.91 3.83
CA GLU A 21 11.10 29.19 3.45
C GLU A 21 11.19 27.96 4.34
N VAL A 22 10.66 28.12 5.55
CA VAL A 22 9.91 27.11 6.23
C VAL A 22 8.89 26.72 5.19
N LEU A 23 9.31 25.85 4.27
CA LEU A 23 8.49 24.92 3.55
C LEU A 23 7.85 24.14 4.68
N THR A 24 6.80 24.72 5.26
CA THR A 24 5.86 24.05 6.12
C THR A 24 5.42 22.87 5.29
N GLU A 25 6.01 21.70 5.55
CA GLU A 25 5.68 20.46 4.87
C GLU A 25 4.16 20.35 4.89
N PRO A 26 3.48 20.48 3.74
CA PRO A 26 2.05 20.60 3.76
C PRO A 26 1.49 19.22 4.07
N SER A 27 1.00 19.04 5.30
CA SER A 27 0.10 17.95 5.70
C SER A 27 0.61 16.49 5.58
N ALA A 28 1.92 16.26 5.50
CA ALA A 28 2.46 14.88 5.44
C ALA A 28 2.25 14.07 6.74
N SER A 29 1.79 14.68 7.84
CA SER A 29 1.91 14.14 9.21
C SER A 29 1.13 12.86 9.52
N ARG A 30 0.10 12.51 8.74
CA ARG A 30 -0.71 11.28 9.00
C ARG A 30 -0.24 10.09 8.17
N LEU A 31 0.04 10.31 6.89
CA LEU A 31 0.54 9.26 6.00
C LEU A 31 2.00 8.93 6.29
N SER A 32 2.85 9.92 6.58
CA SER A 32 4.24 9.64 6.98
C SER A 32 4.30 8.84 8.28
N ARG A 33 3.54 9.25 9.30
CA ARG A 33 3.44 8.57 10.60
C ARG A 33 2.88 7.15 10.47
N PHE A 34 1.92 6.93 9.57
CA PHE A 34 1.43 5.58 9.27
C PHE A 34 2.50 4.73 8.57
N LEU A 35 3.31 5.30 7.69
CA LEU A 35 4.36 4.56 7.00
C LEU A 35 5.54 4.20 7.90
N ASP A 36 5.75 4.96 8.99
CA ASP A 36 6.79 4.66 9.99
C ASP A 36 6.42 3.45 10.86
N ASP A 37 5.16 3.33 11.26
CA ASP A 37 4.65 2.14 11.95
C ASP A 37 3.22 1.78 11.47
N PRO A 38 3.10 1.00 10.37
CA PRO A 38 1.80 0.70 9.76
C PRO A 38 1.02 -0.40 10.50
N TRP A 39 1.68 -1.22 11.33
CA TRP A 39 1.10 -2.45 11.86
C TRP A 39 -0.02 -2.24 12.88
N PRO A 40 0.09 -1.32 13.87
CA PRO A 40 -0.99 -1.08 14.82
C PRO A 40 -2.28 -0.61 14.14
N THR A 41 -2.15 0.28 13.16
CA THR A 41 -3.29 0.82 12.43
C THR A 41 -3.88 -0.23 11.48
N ALA A 42 -3.04 -0.96 10.74
CA ALA A 42 -3.51 -2.02 9.84
C ALA A 42 -4.23 -3.15 10.59
N THR A 43 -3.66 -3.62 11.70
CA THR A 43 -4.28 -4.66 12.53
C THR A 43 -5.60 -4.21 13.15
N PHE A 44 -5.72 -2.94 13.55
CA PHE A 44 -6.98 -2.36 14.02
C PHE A 44 -8.09 -2.40 12.95
N PHE A 45 -7.78 -1.97 11.72
CA PHE A 45 -8.73 -2.04 10.61
C PHE A 45 -9.12 -3.49 10.26
N LEU A 46 -8.15 -4.40 10.25
CA LEU A 46 -8.40 -5.83 10.02
C LEU A 46 -9.28 -6.43 11.12
N MET A 47 -9.05 -6.06 12.38
CA MET A 47 -9.89 -6.51 13.49
C MET A 47 -11.33 -6.03 13.32
N ILE A 48 -11.55 -4.74 13.02
CA ILE A 48 -12.89 -4.20 12.77
C ILE A 48 -13.54 -4.92 11.59
N LEU A 49 -12.81 -5.12 10.50
CA LEU A 49 -13.30 -5.85 9.33
C LEU A 49 -13.75 -7.27 9.70
N GLY A 50 -12.94 -8.00 10.48
CA GLY A 50 -13.28 -9.34 10.96
C GLY A 50 -14.55 -9.34 11.81
N PHE A 51 -14.70 -8.40 12.75
CA PHE A 51 -15.92 -8.25 13.54
C PHE A 51 -17.14 -7.93 12.67
N VAL A 52 -16.99 -7.05 11.69
CA VAL A 52 -18.08 -6.71 10.76
C VAL A 52 -18.54 -7.96 9.99
N ILE A 53 -17.61 -8.75 9.44
CA ILE A 53 -17.94 -10.00 8.75
C ILE A 53 -18.70 -10.95 9.68
N VAL A 54 -18.24 -11.15 10.91
CA VAL A 54 -18.88 -12.10 11.84
C VAL A 54 -20.24 -11.61 12.33
N LEU A 55 -20.36 -10.33 12.68
CA LEU A 55 -21.58 -9.78 13.30
C LEU A 55 -22.70 -9.52 12.28
N PHE A 56 -22.36 -9.12 11.05
CA PHE A 56 -23.34 -8.78 10.02
C PHE A 56 -23.72 -9.96 9.13
N THR A 57 -22.99 -11.08 9.17
CA THR A 57 -23.37 -12.27 8.39
C THR A 57 -24.55 -12.98 9.06
N PRO A 58 -25.70 -13.14 8.40
CA PRO A 58 -26.84 -13.86 8.96
C PRO A 58 -26.50 -15.34 9.14
N TYR A 59 -27.09 -15.96 10.17
CA TYR A 59 -26.79 -17.34 10.57
C TYR A 59 -26.85 -18.34 9.40
N ASN A 60 -27.85 -18.23 8.53
CA ASN A 60 -28.03 -19.14 7.38
C ASN A 60 -26.86 -19.08 6.40
N VAL A 61 -26.31 -17.89 6.16
CA VAL A 61 -25.13 -17.73 5.30
C VAL A 61 -23.90 -18.25 6.02
N TRP A 62 -23.75 -17.94 7.31
CA TRP A 62 -22.61 -18.40 8.11
C TRP A 62 -22.51 -19.92 8.16
N SER A 63 -23.60 -20.63 8.43
CA SER A 63 -23.59 -22.10 8.55
C SER A 63 -23.08 -22.79 7.27
N GLN A 64 -23.37 -22.23 6.10
CA GLN A 64 -23.00 -22.82 4.82
C GLN A 64 -21.65 -22.31 4.30
N TRP A 65 -21.32 -21.03 4.52
CA TRP A 65 -20.20 -20.34 3.86
C TRP A 65 -19.07 -19.91 4.82
N HIS A 66 -19.12 -20.27 6.10
CA HIS A 66 -18.12 -19.84 7.11
C HIS A 66 -16.67 -20.03 6.65
N TRP A 67 -16.29 -21.17 6.08
CA TRP A 67 -14.91 -21.39 5.60
C TRP A 67 -14.52 -20.44 4.45
N MET A 68 -15.46 -20.15 3.55
CA MET A 68 -15.22 -19.21 2.44
C MET A 68 -15.14 -17.76 2.95
N LEU A 69 -15.93 -17.39 3.94
CA LEU A 69 -15.85 -16.08 4.59
C LEU A 69 -14.54 -15.91 5.36
N VAL A 70 -14.06 -16.95 6.05
CA VAL A 70 -12.74 -16.96 6.69
C VAL A 70 -11.63 -16.84 5.66
N GLY A 71 -11.74 -17.56 4.53
CA GLY A 71 -10.81 -17.44 3.42
C GLY A 71 -10.81 -16.04 2.79
N LEU A 72 -11.98 -15.40 2.68
CA LEU A 72 -12.11 -14.03 2.22
C LEU A 72 -11.44 -13.04 3.19
N TYR A 73 -11.66 -13.23 4.49
CA TYR A 73 -10.99 -12.43 5.51
C TYR A 73 -9.47 -12.59 5.44
N PHE A 74 -8.97 -13.82 5.31
CA PHE A 74 -7.54 -14.09 5.14
C PHE A 74 -6.98 -13.40 3.88
N MET A 75 -7.71 -13.41 2.77
CA MET A 75 -7.32 -12.69 1.56
C MET A 75 -7.17 -11.18 1.82
N TRP A 76 -8.12 -10.56 2.54
CA TRP A 76 -8.04 -9.13 2.88
C TRP A 76 -6.86 -8.81 3.82
N VAL A 77 -6.48 -9.74 4.70
CA VAL A 77 -5.22 -9.63 5.47
C VAL A 77 -4.03 -9.58 4.52
N LEU A 78 -3.96 -10.49 3.54
CA LEU A 78 -2.87 -10.50 2.55
C LEU A 78 -2.86 -9.24 1.67
N VAL A 79 -4.02 -8.73 1.25
CA VAL A 79 -4.14 -7.47 0.50
C VAL A 79 -3.58 -6.30 1.31
N THR A 80 -3.89 -6.25 2.61
CA THR A 80 -3.39 -5.21 3.52
C THR A 80 -1.87 -5.30 3.70
N ILE A 81 -1.32 -6.51 3.84
CA ILE A 81 0.14 -6.72 3.87
C ILE A 81 0.78 -6.24 2.56
N GLY A 82 0.17 -6.56 1.41
CA GLY A 82 0.64 -6.14 0.09
C GLY A 82 0.62 -4.62 -0.09
N PHE A 83 -0.40 -3.95 0.43
CA PHE A 83 -0.47 -2.50 0.51
C PHE A 83 0.69 -1.91 1.31
N VAL A 84 0.92 -2.41 2.53
CA VAL A 84 2.03 -1.95 3.38
C VAL A 84 3.38 -2.16 2.69
N PHE A 85 3.63 -3.34 2.13
CA PHE A 85 4.88 -3.64 1.44
C PHE A 85 5.09 -2.80 0.20
N SER A 86 4.05 -2.57 -0.61
CA SER A 86 4.15 -1.70 -1.78
C SER A 86 4.49 -0.27 -1.38
N MET A 87 3.82 0.28 -0.36
CA MET A 87 4.09 1.62 0.13
C MET A 87 5.49 1.78 0.73
N GLN A 88 5.98 0.79 1.48
CA GLN A 88 7.36 0.77 1.98
C GLN A 88 8.37 0.74 0.83
N THR A 89 8.10 -0.04 -0.22
CA THR A 89 8.96 -0.14 -1.40
C THR A 89 8.99 1.17 -2.17
N TRP A 90 7.83 1.82 -2.31
CA TRP A 90 7.69 3.13 -2.92
C TRP A 90 8.52 4.18 -2.21
N ARG A 91 8.46 4.22 -0.87
CA ARG A 91 9.24 5.16 -0.04
C ARG A 91 10.74 4.94 -0.17
N LYS A 92 11.19 3.67 -0.16
CA LYS A 92 12.62 3.32 -0.22
C LYS A 92 13.24 3.52 -1.61
N SER A 93 12.47 3.35 -2.67
CA SER A 93 12.97 3.34 -4.06
C SER A 93 12.99 4.74 -4.71
N GLY A 94 13.22 5.80 -3.93
CA GLY A 94 13.21 7.19 -4.41
C GLY A 94 14.06 7.35 -5.68
N GLY A 95 13.42 7.67 -6.81
CA GLY A 95 14.08 7.89 -8.10
C GLY A 95 14.27 6.65 -9.01
N SER A 96 14.02 5.41 -8.53
CA SER A 96 14.18 4.20 -9.33
C SER A 96 12.89 3.80 -10.07
N LYS A 97 13.00 3.22 -11.28
CA LYS A 97 11.87 2.63 -12.03
C LYS A 97 11.14 1.54 -11.25
N ILE A 98 11.82 0.94 -10.26
CA ILE A 98 11.29 -0.12 -9.41
C ILE A 98 10.07 0.33 -8.60
N ARG A 99 9.96 1.63 -8.28
CA ARG A 99 8.79 2.20 -7.60
C ARG A 99 7.48 1.93 -8.36
N PHE A 100 7.50 2.02 -9.69
CA PHE A 100 6.32 1.81 -10.52
C PHE A 100 5.92 0.33 -10.60
N ALA A 101 6.90 -0.58 -10.52
CA ALA A 101 6.62 -2.02 -10.43
C ALA A 101 5.90 -2.35 -9.11
N ALA A 102 6.30 -1.73 -7.99
CA ALA A 102 5.62 -1.93 -6.71
C ALA A 102 4.16 -1.44 -6.73
N ILE A 103 3.88 -0.30 -7.38
CA ILE A 103 2.51 0.18 -7.57
C ILE A 103 1.72 -0.72 -8.51
N ALA A 104 2.30 -1.15 -9.62
CA ALA A 104 1.61 -2.04 -10.56
C ALA A 104 1.18 -3.34 -9.88
N VAL A 105 2.06 -3.95 -9.07
CA VAL A 105 1.72 -5.14 -8.29
C VAL A 105 0.64 -4.85 -7.25
N LEU A 106 0.67 -3.68 -6.60
CA LEU A 106 -0.40 -3.28 -5.67
C LEU A 106 -1.77 -3.18 -6.36
N ILE A 107 -1.82 -2.56 -7.55
CA ILE A 107 -3.06 -2.46 -8.34
C ILE A 107 -3.60 -3.86 -8.65
N VAL A 108 -2.72 -4.79 -9.04
CA VAL A 108 -3.11 -6.19 -9.29
C VAL A 108 -3.66 -6.85 -8.03
N ILE A 109 -2.98 -6.71 -6.87
CA ILE A 109 -3.44 -7.26 -5.59
C ILE A 109 -4.84 -6.72 -5.24
N LEU A 110 -5.06 -5.41 -5.37
CA LEU A 110 -6.36 -4.79 -5.10
C LEU A 110 -7.45 -5.26 -6.06
N ALA A 111 -7.15 -5.31 -7.36
CA ALA A 111 -8.10 -5.77 -8.38
C ALA A 111 -8.52 -7.22 -8.13
N VAL A 112 -7.55 -8.09 -7.80
CA VAL A 112 -7.79 -9.51 -7.49
C VAL A 112 -8.57 -9.66 -6.17
N GLY A 113 -8.26 -8.84 -5.16
CA GLY A 113 -8.99 -8.84 -3.89
C GLY A 113 -10.46 -8.42 -4.05
N VAL A 114 -10.72 -7.39 -4.86
CA VAL A 114 -12.09 -6.97 -5.19
C VAL A 114 -12.79 -8.05 -6.01
N LEU A 115 -12.13 -8.60 -7.03
CA LEU A 115 -12.72 -9.65 -7.87
C LEU A 115 -13.13 -10.89 -7.06
N GLY A 116 -12.26 -11.36 -6.16
CA GLY A 116 -12.56 -12.50 -5.28
C GLY A 116 -13.70 -12.20 -4.31
N SER A 117 -13.80 -10.96 -3.82
CA SER A 117 -14.89 -10.52 -2.93
C SER A 117 -16.23 -10.46 -3.68
N VAL A 118 -16.24 -9.90 -4.88
CA VAL A 118 -17.44 -9.77 -5.72
C VAL A 118 -17.93 -11.15 -6.17
N ASP A 119 -17.03 -12.01 -6.65
CA ASP A 119 -17.39 -13.37 -7.06
C ASP A 119 -18.02 -14.14 -5.89
N LEU A 120 -17.40 -14.13 -4.71
CA LEU A 120 -17.97 -14.80 -3.54
C LEU A 120 -19.33 -14.19 -3.13
N GLY A 121 -19.48 -12.88 -3.22
CA GLY A 121 -20.76 -12.20 -2.98
C GLY A 121 -21.86 -12.65 -3.95
N LEU A 122 -21.53 -12.81 -5.24
CA LEU A 122 -22.46 -13.32 -6.25
C LEU A 122 -22.86 -14.78 -5.97
N TRP A 123 -21.92 -15.61 -5.53
CA TRP A 123 -22.21 -16.99 -5.11
C TRP A 123 -23.16 -17.05 -3.92
N ILE A 124 -22.96 -16.18 -2.93
CA ILE A 124 -23.80 -16.14 -1.72
C ILE A 124 -25.21 -15.61 -2.03
N LEU A 125 -25.31 -14.56 -2.87
CA LEU A 125 -26.58 -13.86 -3.11
C LEU A 125 -27.41 -14.45 -4.25
N LEU A 126 -26.76 -14.89 -5.32
CA LEU A 126 -27.41 -15.28 -6.58
C LEU A 126 -27.12 -16.73 -6.96
N ALA A 127 -26.28 -17.45 -6.20
CA ALA A 127 -25.79 -18.78 -6.56
C ALA A 127 -25.20 -18.84 -7.98
N ALA A 128 -24.55 -17.75 -8.41
CA ALA A 128 -24.02 -17.60 -9.76
C ALA A 128 -22.56 -17.13 -9.72
N PRO A 129 -21.69 -17.67 -10.58
CA PRO A 129 -20.32 -17.19 -10.73
C PRO A 129 -20.25 -15.89 -11.53
N ILE A 130 -19.18 -15.12 -11.37
CA ILE A 130 -18.93 -13.94 -12.21
C ILE A 130 -18.59 -14.32 -13.65
N PHE A 131 -17.87 -15.44 -13.85
CA PHE A 131 -17.57 -15.99 -15.16
C PHE A 131 -18.44 -17.22 -15.43
N PRO A 132 -19.14 -17.26 -16.57
CA PRO A 132 -19.94 -18.42 -16.93
C PRO A 132 -19.05 -19.65 -17.14
N GLY A 133 -19.48 -20.80 -16.61
CA GLY A 133 -18.76 -22.07 -16.72
C GLY A 133 -17.84 -22.41 -15.55
N LEU A 134 -17.73 -21.55 -14.54
CA LEU A 134 -17.06 -21.89 -13.28
C LEU A 134 -18.02 -22.59 -12.32
N GLU A 135 -17.61 -23.75 -11.82
CA GLU A 135 -18.38 -24.52 -10.83
C GLU A 135 -18.03 -24.17 -9.39
N THR A 136 -16.93 -23.45 -9.17
CA THR A 136 -16.41 -23.13 -7.85
C THR A 136 -16.07 -21.64 -7.73
N PRO A 137 -16.23 -21.03 -6.55
CA PRO A 137 -15.81 -19.65 -6.33
C PRO A 137 -14.31 -19.44 -6.58
N LEU A 138 -13.98 -18.29 -7.17
CA LEU A 138 -12.61 -17.89 -7.55
C LEU A 138 -11.69 -17.62 -6.36
N LEU A 139 -12.21 -17.70 -5.13
CA LEU A 139 -11.50 -17.34 -3.91
C LEU A 139 -10.14 -18.06 -3.78
N TYR A 140 -10.05 -19.32 -4.17
CA TYR A 140 -8.80 -20.08 -4.11
C TYR A 140 -7.75 -19.57 -5.10
N GLY A 141 -8.16 -19.34 -6.35
CA GLY A 141 -7.27 -18.82 -7.40
C GLY A 141 -6.82 -17.39 -7.11
N THR A 142 -7.74 -16.54 -6.64
CA THR A 142 -7.44 -15.15 -6.27
C THR A 142 -6.46 -15.09 -5.08
N ASN A 143 -6.62 -15.94 -4.06
CA ASN A 143 -5.65 -16.06 -2.97
C ASN A 143 -4.26 -16.46 -3.47
N ALA A 144 -4.17 -17.46 -4.35
CA ALA A 144 -2.89 -17.89 -4.92
C ALA A 144 -2.19 -16.75 -5.69
N ILE A 145 -2.94 -15.98 -6.48
CA ILE A 145 -2.42 -14.80 -7.19
C ILE A 145 -1.89 -13.76 -6.20
N VAL A 146 -2.65 -13.43 -5.14
CA VAL A 146 -2.21 -12.47 -4.12
C VAL A 146 -0.91 -12.93 -3.45
N VAL A 147 -0.79 -14.20 -3.08
CA VAL A 147 0.45 -14.76 -2.52
C VAL A 147 1.63 -14.62 -3.49
N PHE A 148 1.42 -14.88 -4.77
CA PHE A 148 2.45 -14.71 -5.80
C PHE A 148 2.87 -13.23 -5.97
N CYS A 149 1.91 -12.31 -5.92
CA CYS A 149 2.17 -10.88 -5.94
C CYS A 149 2.95 -10.41 -4.71
N LEU A 150 2.62 -10.92 -3.52
CA LEU A 150 3.38 -10.65 -2.29
C LEU A 150 4.82 -11.16 -2.39
N TYR A 151 5.01 -12.37 -2.91
CA TYR A 151 6.35 -12.91 -3.16
C TYR A 151 7.14 -12.03 -4.15
N SER A 152 6.48 -11.56 -5.20
CA SER A 152 7.10 -10.64 -6.17
C SER A 152 7.50 -9.31 -5.54
N LEU A 153 6.64 -8.71 -4.69
CA LEU A 153 6.97 -7.50 -3.93
C LEU A 153 8.16 -7.73 -2.99
N TRP A 154 8.21 -8.88 -2.34
CA TRP A 154 9.33 -9.23 -1.46
C TRP A 154 10.65 -9.36 -2.21
N LEU A 155 10.65 -9.98 -3.40
CA LEU A 155 11.84 -10.01 -4.27
C LEU A 155 12.25 -8.60 -4.70
N LEU A 156 11.28 -7.75 -5.04
CA LEU A 156 11.51 -6.37 -5.45
C LEU A 156 12.14 -5.53 -4.32
N GLN A 157 11.70 -5.73 -3.08
CA GLN A 157 12.30 -5.12 -1.89
C GLN A 157 13.74 -5.59 -1.66
N ARG A 158 14.03 -6.88 -1.89
CA ARG A 158 15.40 -7.41 -1.78
C ARG A 158 16.33 -6.81 -2.82
N ALA A 159 15.85 -6.64 -4.05
CA ALA A 159 16.64 -6.04 -5.13
C ALA A 159 16.94 -4.54 -4.92
N THR A 160 16.18 -3.86 -4.06
CA THR A 160 16.31 -2.41 -3.81
C THR A 160 17.04 -2.06 -2.53
N ASN A 161 17.41 -3.03 -1.68
CA ASN A 161 18.26 -2.82 -0.51
C ASN A 161 19.73 -3.12 -0.89
N PRO A 162 20.57 -2.10 -1.14
CA PRO A 162 21.99 -2.29 -1.44
C PRO A 162 22.84 -2.76 -0.25
N ASP A 163 22.35 -2.68 0.99
CA ASP A 163 23.10 -3.03 2.22
C ASP A 163 23.32 -4.55 2.45
N ARG A 164 23.35 -5.36 1.39
CA ARG A 164 23.61 -6.81 1.46
C ARG A 164 24.71 -7.31 0.52
N THR A 165 25.59 -6.41 0.07
CA THR A 165 26.86 -6.75 -0.60
C THR A 165 28.00 -5.99 0.03
#